data_AF-A0A086QH26-F1
#
_entry.id   AF-A0A086QH26-F1
#
_cell.length_a   1.000
_cell.length_b   1.000
_cell.length_c   1.000
_cell.angle_alpha   90.00
_cell.angle_beta   90.00
_cell.angle_gamma   90.00
#
_symmetry.space_group_name_H-M   'P 1'
#
loop_
_entity.id
_entity.type
_entity.pdbx_description
1 polymer ?
#
loop_
_entity_poly.entity_id
_entity_poly.type
_entity_poly.pdbx_seq_one_letter_code
_entity_poly.pdbx_strand_id
1 'polypeptide(L)'
;MKQEWQGVSFNINEKYRTTETYILKGTDEILALFDDHIMAAQTLQFSSCKKPFEQEIEEWTQTLMAASETLDEWLKCQRSWMYLQPIFASPDIMKQLPAETKRFKTVDTSWRVLMRQTSENPLALEACSVAGLLDKLRESNKNLEKVTLGLNSYLELKRSLFARFFFLSNDELLEILSETQDPTRVQPFLCKVFENMHRLEFDEGMNAVAMFSAEGEKVEFPYPLATYEKSVEGWMSELETLMRSAVRRVLLHATREYSTTPRTQWIVEHPGQAVLTGSQIHWTQQVEEAIVANRLKEYLGKLNGQLMDLVRKNST
;
A
#
# COMPACT_ATOMS: atom_id res chain seq x y z
N MET A 1 9.40 -2.02 44.95
CA MET A 1 8.82 -3.34 44.56
C MET A 1 7.33 -3.47 44.92
N LYS A 2 6.88 -4.31 45.87
CA LYS A 2 5.43 -4.64 46.01
C LYS A 2 4.49 -3.43 46.18
N GLN A 3 4.86 -2.45 47.01
CA GLN A 3 4.06 -1.23 47.19
C GLN A 3 4.00 -0.35 45.95
N GLU A 4 5.06 -0.33 45.16
CA GLU A 4 5.18 0.52 43.97
C GLU A 4 4.23 0.05 42.86
N TRP A 5 4.09 -1.27 42.69
CA TRP A 5 3.13 -1.87 41.76
C TRP A 5 1.66 -1.61 42.10
N GLN A 6 1.32 -1.20 43.32
CA GLN A 6 -0.07 -0.90 43.70
C GLN A 6 -0.63 0.34 42.99
N GLY A 7 0.24 1.24 42.50
CA GLY A 7 -0.16 2.45 41.79
C GLY A 7 0.11 2.42 40.28
N VAL A 8 0.70 1.35 39.75
CA VAL A 8 1.10 1.27 38.35
C VAL A 8 -0.07 0.75 37.52
N SER A 9 -0.63 1.61 36.69
CA SER A 9 -1.78 1.30 35.84
C SER A 9 -1.50 1.56 34.36
N PHE A 10 -2.07 0.73 33.48
CA PHE A 10 -2.08 0.99 32.06
C PHE A 10 -2.88 2.24 31.70
N ASN A 11 -2.40 2.97 30.70
CA ASN A 11 -3.16 4.07 30.11
C ASN A 11 -4.12 3.54 29.04
N ILE A 12 -5.42 3.54 29.35
CA ILE A 12 -6.52 2.98 28.52
C ILE A 12 -7.62 4.05 28.29
N ASN A 13 -7.23 5.33 28.29
CA ASN A 13 -8.19 6.43 28.42
C ASN A 13 -9.01 6.71 27.14
N GLU A 14 -8.61 6.13 25.99
CA GLU A 14 -9.21 6.42 24.70
C GLU A 14 -9.47 5.15 23.88
N LYS A 15 -10.64 5.12 23.24
CA LYS A 15 -10.98 4.10 22.26
C LYS A 15 -10.09 4.24 21.02
N TYR A 16 -9.72 3.11 20.43
CA TYR A 16 -8.94 3.04 19.21
C TYR A 16 -9.80 3.33 17.98
N ARG A 17 -9.57 4.48 17.34
CA ARG A 17 -10.28 4.91 16.12
C ARG A 17 -11.80 4.77 16.29
N THR A 18 -12.48 4.19 15.30
CA THR A 18 -13.93 3.90 15.29
C THR A 18 -14.27 2.51 15.81
N THR A 19 -13.30 1.76 16.36
CA THR A 19 -13.46 0.32 16.63
C THR A 19 -14.17 -0.01 17.93
N GLU A 20 -14.55 0.99 18.72
CA GLU A 20 -15.17 0.87 20.05
C GLU A 20 -14.38 0.10 21.13
N THR A 21 -13.16 -0.37 20.83
CA THR A 21 -12.25 -1.04 21.78
C THR A 21 -11.09 -0.14 22.17
N TYR A 22 -10.29 -0.55 23.15
CA TYR A 22 -9.12 0.19 23.63
C TYR A 22 -7.80 -0.43 23.16
N ILE A 23 -6.71 0.31 23.36
CA ILE A 23 -5.32 -0.15 23.21
C ILE A 23 -4.50 0.34 24.41
N LEU A 24 -3.42 -0.35 24.73
CA LEU A 24 -2.43 0.11 25.70
C LEU A 24 -1.60 1.25 25.09
N LYS A 25 -1.46 2.36 25.81
CA LYS A 25 -0.59 3.50 25.46
C LYS A 25 0.47 3.71 26.55
N GLY A 26 1.62 4.26 26.18
CA GLY A 26 2.64 4.70 27.14
C GLY A 26 3.16 3.58 28.04
N THR A 27 3.39 2.39 27.50
CA THR A 27 3.84 1.21 28.27
C THR A 27 5.34 1.19 28.56
N ASP A 28 6.11 2.16 28.04
CA ASP A 28 7.57 2.19 28.14
C ASP A 28 8.05 2.27 29.60
N GLU A 29 7.40 3.09 30.43
CA GLU A 29 7.72 3.20 31.86
C GLU A 29 7.38 1.90 32.62
N ILE A 30 6.31 1.21 32.22
CA ILE A 30 5.90 -0.06 32.84
C ILE A 30 6.89 -1.17 32.50
N LEU A 31 7.35 -1.22 31.24
CA LEU A 31 8.38 -2.16 30.80
C LEU A 31 9.71 -1.93 31.54
N ALA A 32 10.15 -0.68 31.63
CA ALA A 32 11.36 -0.33 32.38
C ALA A 32 11.23 -0.73 33.86
N LEU A 33 10.06 -0.52 34.46
CA LEU A 33 9.82 -0.91 35.85
C LEU A 33 9.81 -2.44 36.04
N PHE A 34 9.32 -3.21 35.06
CA PHE A 34 9.45 -4.67 35.07
C PHE A 34 10.92 -5.08 35.03
N ASP A 35 11.71 -4.55 34.09
CA ASP A 35 13.13 -4.87 33.95
C ASP A 35 13.93 -4.57 35.23
N ASP A 36 13.74 -3.38 35.79
CA ASP A 36 14.41 -2.95 37.02
C ASP A 36 14.05 -3.86 38.21
N HIS A 37 12.77 -4.15 38.39
CA HIS A 37 12.30 -4.99 39.49
C HIS A 37 12.66 -6.47 39.32
N ILE A 38 12.71 -7.00 38.09
CA ILE A 38 13.20 -8.34 37.80
C ILE A 38 14.68 -8.44 38.14
N MET A 39 15.51 -7.50 37.69
CA MET A 39 16.95 -7.48 37.98
C MET A 39 17.22 -7.37 39.49
N ALA A 40 16.48 -6.52 40.19
CA ALA A 40 16.61 -6.37 41.63
C ALA A 40 16.16 -7.64 42.39
N ALA A 41 15.06 -8.28 41.97
CA ALA A 41 14.61 -9.54 42.56
C ALA A 41 15.60 -10.69 42.34
N GLN A 42 16.17 -10.79 41.13
CA GLN A 42 17.24 -11.75 40.82
C GLN A 42 18.50 -11.51 41.65
N THR A 43 18.88 -10.26 41.88
CA THR A 43 20.01 -9.92 42.76
C THR A 43 19.77 -10.41 44.20
N LEU A 44 18.54 -10.29 44.71
CA LEU A 44 18.16 -10.80 46.03
C LEU A 44 18.25 -12.33 46.14
N GLN A 45 18.05 -13.07 45.04
CA GLN A 45 18.21 -14.53 45.02
C GLN A 45 19.64 -15.01 45.27
N PHE A 46 20.64 -14.16 45.02
CA PHE A 46 22.05 -14.44 45.28
C PHE A 46 22.56 -13.85 46.61
N SER A 47 21.70 -13.15 47.35
CA SER A 47 22.06 -12.56 48.64
C SER A 47 22.33 -13.63 49.70
N SER A 48 23.38 -13.43 50.50
CA SER A 48 23.70 -14.26 51.67
C SER A 48 22.60 -14.22 52.75
N CYS A 49 21.76 -13.18 52.73
CA CYS A 49 20.65 -12.97 53.68
C CYS A 49 19.30 -13.48 53.16
N LYS A 50 19.25 -14.21 52.03
CA LYS A 50 17.98 -14.63 51.42
C LYS A 50 17.17 -15.65 52.22
N LYS A 51 17.82 -16.46 53.08
CA LYS A 51 17.22 -17.63 53.74
C LYS A 51 15.84 -17.38 54.39
N PRO A 52 15.60 -16.26 55.11
CA PRO A 52 14.29 -16.00 55.72
C PRO A 52 13.18 -15.65 54.72
N PHE A 53 13.54 -15.22 53.51
CA PHE A 53 12.63 -14.71 52.48
C PHE A 53 12.72 -15.50 51.17
N GLU A 54 13.36 -16.67 51.17
CA GLU A 54 13.72 -17.41 49.95
C GLU A 54 12.50 -17.72 49.09
N GLN A 55 11.44 -18.25 49.71
CA GLN A 55 10.18 -18.54 49.03
C GLN A 55 9.51 -17.27 48.50
N GLU A 56 9.48 -16.19 49.28
CA GLU A 56 8.84 -14.94 48.87
C GLU A 56 9.58 -14.27 47.70
N ILE A 57 10.92 -14.32 47.70
CA ILE A 57 11.74 -13.81 46.61
C ILE A 57 11.52 -14.64 45.35
N GLU A 58 11.46 -15.97 45.47
CA GLU A 58 11.25 -16.87 44.34
C GLU A 58 9.87 -16.65 43.70
N GLU A 59 8.79 -16.69 44.49
CA GLU A 59 7.41 -16.46 44.02
C GLU A 59 7.26 -15.07 43.37
N TRP A 60 7.85 -14.04 43.99
CA TRP A 60 7.81 -12.68 43.46
C TRP A 60 8.58 -12.55 42.14
N THR A 61 9.75 -13.17 42.04
CA THR A 61 10.53 -13.16 40.80
C THR A 61 9.77 -13.86 39.67
N GLN A 62 9.19 -15.03 39.95
CA GLN A 62 8.38 -15.77 38.97
C GLN A 62 7.16 -14.95 38.51
N THR A 63 6.49 -14.27 39.43
CA THR A 63 5.35 -13.39 39.12
C THR A 63 5.76 -12.25 38.20
N LEU A 64 6.85 -11.54 38.53
CA LEU A 64 7.34 -10.42 37.70
C LEU A 64 7.76 -10.88 36.31
N MET A 65 8.50 -12.00 36.21
CA MET A 65 8.93 -12.55 34.92
C MET A 65 7.73 -12.97 34.06
N ALA A 66 6.75 -13.67 34.64
CA ALA A 66 5.56 -14.09 33.91
C ALA A 66 4.69 -12.90 33.46
N ALA A 67 4.55 -11.87 34.30
CA ALA A 67 3.81 -10.67 33.97
C ALA A 67 4.50 -9.83 32.87
N SER A 68 5.83 -9.71 32.93
CA SER A 68 6.63 -9.06 31.88
C SER A 68 6.48 -9.79 30.54
N GLU A 69 6.62 -11.12 30.53
CA GLU A 69 6.43 -11.92 29.32
C GLU A 69 5.01 -11.79 28.75
N THR A 70 4.01 -11.72 29.63
CA THR A 70 2.62 -11.48 29.22
C THR A 70 2.46 -10.12 28.55
N LEU A 71 3.10 -9.07 29.07
CA LEU A 71 3.06 -7.74 28.46
C LEU A 71 3.74 -7.72 27.08
N ASP A 72 4.86 -8.42 26.91
CA ASP A 72 5.54 -8.53 25.60
C ASP A 72 4.64 -9.18 24.54
N GLU A 73 4.03 -10.32 24.87
CA GLU A 73 3.10 -11.02 23.98
C GLU A 73 1.83 -10.18 23.72
N TRP A 74 1.38 -9.40 24.70
CA TRP A 74 0.26 -8.46 24.55
C TRP A 74 0.60 -7.37 23.55
N LEU A 75 1.74 -6.71 23.70
CA LEU A 75 2.16 -5.64 22.79
C LEU A 75 2.42 -6.17 21.38
N LYS A 76 2.94 -7.39 21.24
CA LYS A 76 3.05 -8.09 19.94
C LYS A 76 1.67 -8.32 19.30
N CYS A 77 0.70 -8.76 20.09
CA CYS A 77 -0.68 -8.96 19.64
C CYS A 77 -1.32 -7.64 19.22
N GLN A 78 -1.15 -6.59 20.03
CA GLN A 78 -1.66 -5.25 19.75
C GLN A 78 -1.15 -4.71 18.41
N ARG A 79 0.17 -4.75 18.17
CA ARG A 79 0.77 -4.27 16.92
C ARG A 79 0.20 -4.98 15.70
N SER A 80 0.14 -6.31 15.76
CA SER A 80 -0.37 -7.14 14.67
C SER A 80 -1.87 -6.91 14.44
N TRP A 81 -2.65 -6.82 15.52
CA TRP A 81 -4.09 -6.53 15.46
C TRP A 81 -4.35 -5.14 14.89
N MET A 82 -3.61 -4.10 15.30
CA MET A 82 -3.77 -2.73 14.80
C MET A 82 -3.53 -2.60 13.30
N TYR A 83 -2.59 -3.38 12.75
CA TYR A 83 -2.32 -3.43 11.31
C TYR A 83 -3.43 -4.17 10.55
N LEU A 84 -3.86 -5.34 11.06
CA LEU A 84 -4.84 -6.19 10.38
C LEU A 84 -6.28 -5.67 10.50
N GLN A 85 -6.62 -4.97 11.59
CA GLN A 85 -7.96 -4.48 11.85
C GLN A 85 -8.56 -3.63 10.73
N PRO A 86 -7.90 -2.56 10.21
CA PRO A 86 -8.46 -1.77 9.11
C PRO A 86 -8.57 -2.58 7.81
N ILE A 87 -7.64 -3.53 7.57
CA ILE A 87 -7.63 -4.37 6.36
C ILE A 87 -8.84 -5.31 6.35
N PHE A 88 -9.08 -6.02 7.45
CA PHE A 88 -10.19 -6.96 7.60
C PHE A 88 -11.53 -6.27 7.95
N ALA A 89 -11.56 -4.93 8.01
CA ALA A 89 -12.80 -4.17 8.01
C ALA A 89 -13.41 -4.07 6.59
N SER A 90 -12.61 -4.19 5.53
CA SER A 90 -13.10 -4.20 4.15
C SER A 90 -13.93 -5.45 3.86
N PRO A 91 -15.20 -5.31 3.41
CA PRO A 91 -16.04 -6.43 3.00
C PRO A 91 -15.45 -7.23 1.83
N ASP A 92 -14.73 -6.56 0.93
CA ASP A 92 -14.14 -7.21 -0.25
C ASP A 92 -12.97 -8.10 0.16
N ILE A 93 -12.07 -7.61 1.02
CA ILE A 93 -11.00 -8.44 1.58
C ILE A 93 -11.57 -9.63 2.36
N MET A 94 -12.62 -9.42 3.16
CA MET A 94 -13.24 -10.50 3.92
C MET A 94 -13.83 -11.62 3.04
N LYS A 95 -14.40 -11.25 1.88
CA LYS A 95 -14.93 -12.22 0.89
C LYS A 95 -13.80 -13.00 0.21
N GLN A 96 -12.67 -12.34 -0.07
CA GLN A 96 -11.52 -12.95 -0.75
C GLN A 96 -10.71 -13.87 0.17
N LEU A 97 -10.69 -13.56 1.48
CA LEU A 97 -9.92 -14.28 2.50
C LEU A 97 -10.81 -14.81 3.63
N PRO A 98 -11.73 -15.77 3.38
CA PRO A 98 -12.71 -16.19 4.37
C PRO A 98 -12.08 -16.95 5.55
N ALA A 99 -11.03 -17.73 5.31
CA ALA A 99 -10.35 -18.50 6.35
C ALA A 99 -9.58 -17.59 7.31
N GLU A 100 -8.83 -16.63 6.76
CA GLU A 100 -8.09 -15.61 7.50
C GLU A 100 -9.04 -14.68 8.24
N THR A 101 -10.16 -14.29 7.62
CA THR A 101 -11.21 -13.49 8.25
C THR A 101 -11.77 -14.18 9.48
N LYS A 102 -12.06 -15.48 9.39
CA LYS A 102 -12.56 -16.25 10.54
C LYS A 102 -11.53 -16.26 11.68
N ARG A 103 -10.25 -16.47 11.37
CA ARG A 103 -9.16 -16.44 12.38
C ARG A 103 -9.01 -15.06 13.01
N PHE A 104 -9.00 -14.01 12.20
CA PHE A 104 -8.89 -12.63 12.67
C PHE A 104 -10.06 -12.27 13.59
N LYS A 105 -11.31 -12.61 13.23
CA LYS A 105 -12.49 -12.35 14.06
C LYS A 105 -12.44 -13.06 15.42
N THR A 106 -11.90 -14.27 15.49
CA THR A 106 -11.66 -14.96 16.76
C THR A 106 -10.72 -14.17 17.65
N VAL A 107 -9.60 -13.70 17.09
CA VAL A 107 -8.63 -12.89 17.83
C VAL A 107 -9.20 -11.52 18.20
N ASP A 108 -9.93 -10.86 17.30
CA ASP A 108 -10.59 -9.58 17.53
C ASP A 108 -11.61 -9.65 18.67
N THR A 109 -12.39 -10.73 18.74
CA THR A 109 -13.33 -10.97 19.84
C THR A 109 -12.59 -11.15 21.17
N SER A 110 -11.54 -11.97 21.18
CA SER A 110 -10.68 -12.19 22.35
C SER A 110 -10.03 -10.88 22.82
N TRP A 111 -9.51 -10.09 21.89
CA TRP A 111 -8.90 -8.78 22.12
C TRP A 111 -9.88 -7.80 22.78
N ARG A 112 -11.10 -7.69 22.26
CA ARG A 112 -12.14 -6.81 22.83
C ARG A 112 -12.52 -7.20 24.24
N VAL A 113 -12.65 -8.51 24.52
CA VAL A 113 -12.93 -9.00 25.88
C VAL A 113 -11.79 -8.66 26.82
N LEU A 114 -10.54 -8.94 26.41
CA LEU A 114 -9.35 -8.61 27.17
C LEU A 114 -9.31 -7.11 27.51
N MET A 115 -9.35 -6.25 26.49
CA MET A 115 -9.25 -4.79 26.69
C MET A 115 -10.39 -4.21 27.51
N ARG A 116 -11.59 -4.80 27.45
CA ARG A 116 -12.71 -4.42 28.34
C ARG A 116 -12.42 -4.77 29.79
N GLN A 117 -11.96 -5.99 30.07
CA GLN A 117 -11.58 -6.41 31.41
C GLN A 117 -10.44 -5.55 31.97
N THR A 118 -9.45 -5.22 31.14
CA THR A 118 -8.35 -4.34 31.54
C THR A 118 -8.79 -2.90 31.76
N SER A 119 -9.80 -2.42 31.03
CA SER A 119 -10.37 -1.08 31.30
C SER A 119 -11.10 -1.00 32.64
N GLU A 120 -11.63 -2.13 33.15
CA GLU A 120 -12.27 -2.23 34.46
C GLU A 120 -11.25 -2.40 35.60
N ASN A 121 -10.14 -3.12 35.35
CA ASN A 121 -9.00 -3.21 36.25
C ASN A 121 -7.68 -2.88 35.50
N PRO A 122 -7.23 -1.61 35.52
CA PRO A 122 -6.08 -1.17 34.74
C PRO A 122 -4.74 -1.42 35.44
N LEU A 123 -4.71 -2.01 36.64
CA LEU A 123 -3.45 -2.26 37.36
C LEU A 123 -2.56 -3.20 36.56
N ALA A 124 -1.38 -2.73 36.18
CA ALA A 124 -0.56 -3.38 35.16
C ALA A 124 -0.12 -4.79 35.58
N LEU A 125 0.36 -4.92 36.83
CA LEU A 125 0.79 -6.21 37.36
C LEU A 125 -0.38 -7.19 37.48
N GLU A 126 -1.54 -6.75 37.98
CA GLU A 126 -2.71 -7.61 38.14
C GLU A 126 -3.26 -8.07 36.79
N ALA A 127 -3.39 -7.13 35.84
CA ALA A 127 -3.86 -7.41 34.49
C ALA A 127 -2.95 -8.39 33.74
N CYS A 128 -1.62 -8.25 33.87
CA CYS A 128 -0.67 -9.20 33.29
C CYS A 128 -0.57 -10.54 34.03
N SER A 129 -1.01 -10.62 35.29
CA SER A 129 -0.92 -11.85 36.10
C SER A 129 -2.17 -12.73 36.01
N VAL A 130 -3.14 -12.40 35.15
CA VAL A 130 -4.36 -13.18 34.98
C VAL A 130 -4.04 -14.59 34.47
N ALA A 131 -4.50 -15.61 35.18
CA ALA A 131 -4.24 -17.00 34.87
C ALA A 131 -4.66 -17.36 33.42
N GLY A 132 -3.73 -17.95 32.67
CA GLY A 132 -3.93 -18.37 31.28
C GLY A 132 -3.96 -17.24 30.25
N LEU A 133 -3.73 -15.97 30.65
CA LEU A 133 -3.67 -14.85 29.71
C LEU A 133 -2.48 -14.97 28.74
N LEU A 134 -1.30 -15.32 29.27
CA LEU A 134 -0.09 -15.53 28.47
C LEU A 134 -0.31 -16.54 27.33
N ASP A 135 -0.89 -17.70 27.64
CA ASP A 135 -1.15 -18.74 26.65
C ASP A 135 -2.17 -18.29 25.60
N LYS A 136 -3.22 -17.57 26.02
CA LYS A 136 -4.20 -16.97 25.10
C LYS A 136 -3.58 -15.94 24.17
N LEU A 137 -2.67 -15.10 24.67
CA LEU A 137 -1.97 -14.10 23.86
C LEU A 137 -1.01 -14.75 22.88
N ARG A 138 -0.25 -15.77 23.30
CA ARG A 138 0.61 -16.58 22.42
C ARG A 138 -0.20 -17.28 21.33
N GLU A 139 -1.35 -17.84 21.66
CA GLU A 139 -2.26 -18.44 20.68
C GLU A 139 -2.83 -17.38 19.71
N SER A 140 -3.21 -16.21 20.23
CA SER A 140 -3.67 -15.08 19.42
C SER A 140 -2.59 -14.62 18.44
N ASN A 141 -1.34 -14.46 18.90
CA ASN A 141 -0.20 -14.12 18.07
C ASN A 141 0.05 -15.16 16.97
N LYS A 142 0.02 -16.46 17.29
CA LYS A 142 0.13 -17.53 16.28
C LYS A 142 -0.99 -17.47 15.23
N ASN A 143 -2.20 -17.10 15.64
CA ASN A 143 -3.32 -16.91 14.70
C ASN A 143 -3.12 -15.66 13.83
N LEU A 144 -2.66 -14.54 14.39
CA LEU A 144 -2.36 -13.32 13.64
C LEU A 144 -1.18 -13.50 12.66
N GLU A 145 -0.17 -14.29 13.02
CA GLU A 145 0.93 -14.67 12.13
C GLU A 145 0.40 -15.45 10.91
N LYS A 146 -0.50 -16.43 11.12
CA LYS A 146 -1.14 -17.16 10.03
C LYS A 146 -2.00 -16.26 9.14
N VAL A 147 -2.73 -15.33 9.74
CA VAL A 147 -3.53 -14.33 8.99
C VAL A 147 -2.61 -13.46 8.13
N THR A 148 -1.49 -12.99 8.70
CA THR A 148 -0.51 -12.17 7.98
C THR A 148 0.12 -12.94 6.83
N LEU A 149 0.47 -14.21 7.03
CA LEU A 149 1.01 -15.05 5.97
C LEU A 149 -0.01 -15.25 4.84
N GLY A 150 -1.26 -15.57 5.17
CA GLY A 150 -2.33 -15.72 4.17
C GLY A 150 -2.59 -14.45 3.38
N LEU A 151 -2.58 -13.29 4.06
CA LEU A 151 -2.69 -11.97 3.42
C LEU A 151 -1.54 -11.73 2.44
N ASN A 152 -0.29 -11.99 2.84
CA ASN A 152 0.87 -11.80 1.98
C ASN A 152 0.82 -12.72 0.75
N SER A 153 0.49 -14.00 0.92
CA SER A 153 0.32 -14.93 -0.20
C SER A 153 -0.79 -14.49 -1.16
N TYR A 154 -1.86 -13.88 -0.65
CA TYR A 154 -2.92 -13.31 -1.49
C TYR A 154 -2.43 -12.09 -2.29
N LEU A 155 -1.67 -11.19 -1.67
CA LEU A 155 -1.08 -10.05 -2.39
C LEU A 155 -0.09 -10.51 -3.46
N GLU A 156 0.73 -11.52 -3.17
CA GLU A 156 1.63 -12.14 -4.16
C GLU A 156 0.87 -12.77 -5.32
N LEU A 157 -0.25 -13.46 -5.05
CA LEU A 157 -1.12 -13.97 -6.11
C LEU A 157 -1.62 -12.83 -7.00
N LYS A 158 -2.09 -11.73 -6.41
CA LYS A 158 -2.55 -10.54 -7.17
C LYS A 158 -1.43 -9.93 -8.01
N ARG A 159 -0.20 -9.85 -7.49
CA ARG A 159 0.98 -9.40 -8.24
C ARG A 159 1.35 -10.34 -9.40
N SER A 160 1.19 -11.65 -9.23
CA SER A 160 1.46 -12.60 -10.32
C SER A 160 0.45 -12.52 -11.46
N LEU A 161 -0.80 -12.13 -11.17
CA LEU A 161 -1.83 -11.91 -12.18
C LEU A 161 -1.62 -10.60 -12.96
N PHE A 162 -1.05 -9.57 -12.34
CA PHE A 162 -0.67 -8.33 -13.00
C PHE A 162 0.66 -7.78 -12.46
N ALA A 163 1.74 -8.06 -13.20
CA ALA A 163 3.12 -7.82 -12.76
C ALA A 163 3.44 -6.36 -12.40
N ARG A 164 2.72 -5.37 -12.95
CA ARG A 164 2.97 -3.97 -12.58
C ARG A 164 2.57 -3.65 -11.13
N PHE A 165 1.80 -4.50 -10.45
CA PHE A 165 1.57 -4.36 -9.01
C PHE A 165 2.83 -4.63 -8.15
N PHE A 166 3.93 -5.13 -8.73
CA PHE A 166 5.22 -5.15 -8.02
C PHE A 166 5.80 -3.74 -7.77
N PHE A 167 5.34 -2.71 -8.48
CA PHE A 167 5.72 -1.31 -8.25
C PHE A 167 4.97 -0.67 -7.08
N LEU A 168 3.98 -1.36 -6.51
CA LEU A 168 3.18 -0.88 -5.38
C LEU A 168 3.62 -1.53 -4.08
N SER A 169 3.62 -0.76 -3.00
CA SER A 169 3.78 -1.28 -1.65
C SER A 169 2.57 -2.17 -1.27
N ASN A 170 2.69 -2.95 -0.19
CA ASN A 170 1.57 -3.76 0.28
C ASN A 170 0.36 -2.89 0.66
N ASP A 171 0.59 -1.76 1.32
CA ASP A 171 -0.48 -0.85 1.76
C ASP A 171 -1.20 -0.22 0.56
N GLU A 172 -0.45 0.18 -0.47
CA GLU A 172 -1.00 0.76 -1.71
C GLU A 172 -1.82 -0.26 -2.50
N LEU A 173 -1.32 -1.50 -2.59
CA LEU A 173 -2.06 -2.58 -3.24
C LEU A 173 -3.32 -2.92 -2.46
N LEU A 174 -3.26 -2.92 -1.13
CA LEU A 174 -4.43 -3.15 -0.28
C LEU A 174 -5.46 -2.03 -0.44
N GLU A 175 -5.05 -0.76 -0.55
CA GLU A 175 -5.97 0.35 -0.78
C GLU A 175 -6.77 0.13 -2.08
N ILE A 176 -6.10 -0.26 -3.16
CA ILE A 176 -6.74 -0.59 -4.44
C ILE A 176 -7.69 -1.80 -4.31
N LEU A 177 -7.31 -2.83 -3.56
CA LEU A 177 -8.10 -4.05 -3.39
C LEU A 177 -9.22 -3.93 -2.35
N SER A 178 -9.20 -2.89 -1.52
CA SER A 178 -10.14 -2.72 -0.41
C SER A 178 -11.52 -2.24 -0.83
N GLU A 179 -11.63 -1.62 -2.01
CA GLU A 179 -12.86 -1.06 -2.56
C GLU A 179 -12.93 -1.35 -4.07
N THR A 180 -13.15 -2.62 -4.39
CA THR A 180 -13.08 -3.12 -5.79
C THR A 180 -14.18 -2.58 -6.69
N GLN A 181 -15.23 -1.98 -6.11
CA GLN A 181 -16.37 -1.42 -6.84
C GLN A 181 -16.11 -0.01 -7.37
N ASP A 182 -15.13 0.71 -6.82
CA ASP A 182 -14.77 2.06 -7.26
C ASP A 182 -13.44 2.04 -8.03
N PRO A 183 -13.47 2.05 -9.38
CA PRO A 183 -12.26 2.03 -10.19
C PRO A 183 -11.44 3.33 -10.05
N THR A 184 -12.00 4.41 -9.51
CA THR A 184 -11.25 5.67 -9.33
C THR A 184 -10.16 5.55 -8.27
N ARG A 185 -10.24 4.54 -7.39
CA ARG A 185 -9.23 4.26 -6.36
C ARG A 185 -7.85 3.95 -6.91
N VAL A 186 -7.73 3.53 -8.16
CA VAL A 186 -6.41 3.31 -8.78
C VAL A 186 -5.69 4.60 -9.18
N GLN A 187 -6.41 5.72 -9.34
CA GLN A 187 -5.89 6.96 -9.92
C GLN A 187 -4.59 7.44 -9.24
N PRO A 188 -4.47 7.47 -7.90
CA PRO A 188 -3.24 7.92 -7.22
C PRO A 188 -2.01 7.04 -7.51
N PHE A 189 -2.24 5.80 -7.94
CA PHE A 189 -1.21 4.78 -8.15
C PHE A 189 -0.86 4.57 -9.61
N LEU A 190 -1.62 5.16 -10.55
CA LEU A 190 -1.41 4.97 -11.99
C LEU A 190 0.02 5.32 -12.43
N CYS A 191 0.58 6.44 -11.96
CA CYS A 191 1.95 6.85 -12.31
C CYS A 191 3.03 5.87 -11.82
N LYS A 192 2.73 5.04 -10.81
CA LYS A 192 3.67 4.01 -10.32
C LYS A 192 3.60 2.74 -11.15
N VAL A 193 2.39 2.41 -11.63
CA VAL A 193 2.10 1.18 -12.38
C VAL A 193 2.38 1.39 -13.87
N PHE A 194 2.12 2.57 -14.40
CA PHE A 194 2.27 2.97 -15.79
C PHE A 194 3.14 4.22 -15.91
N GLU A 195 4.17 4.13 -16.74
CA GLU A 195 5.03 5.27 -17.06
C GLU A 195 4.23 6.31 -17.86
N ASN A 196 4.22 7.54 -17.35
CA ASN A 196 3.51 8.70 -17.90
C ASN A 196 1.99 8.53 -18.14
N MET A 197 1.32 7.71 -17.31
CA MET A 197 -0.14 7.73 -17.19
C MET A 197 -0.53 8.40 -15.88
N HIS A 198 -1.03 9.62 -15.95
CA HIS A 198 -1.37 10.43 -14.79
C HIS A 198 -2.79 10.18 -14.29
N ARG A 199 -3.76 10.15 -15.20
CA ARG A 199 -5.14 9.84 -14.86
C ARG A 199 -5.90 9.17 -15.99
N LEU A 200 -6.95 8.46 -15.62
CA LEU A 200 -7.99 7.98 -16.53
C LEU A 200 -9.19 8.92 -16.52
N GLU A 201 -9.88 9.01 -17.65
CA GLU A 201 -11.22 9.57 -17.74
C GLU A 201 -12.23 8.42 -17.80
N PHE A 202 -13.23 8.51 -16.94
CA PHE A 202 -14.31 7.54 -16.82
C PHE A 202 -15.62 8.14 -17.33
N ASP A 203 -16.43 7.34 -18.02
CA ASP A 203 -17.79 7.72 -18.43
C ASP A 203 -18.81 7.56 -17.30
N GLU A 204 -20.09 7.85 -17.57
CA GLU A 204 -21.19 7.70 -16.60
C GLU A 204 -21.36 6.25 -16.10
N GLY A 205 -20.92 5.27 -16.87
CA GLY A 205 -20.92 3.84 -16.53
C GLY A 205 -19.65 3.36 -15.84
N MET A 206 -18.76 4.27 -15.44
CA MET A 206 -17.44 3.98 -14.86
C MET A 206 -16.50 3.19 -15.80
N ASN A 207 -16.74 3.23 -17.11
CA ASN A 207 -15.81 2.67 -18.09
C ASN A 207 -14.69 3.67 -18.36
N ALA A 208 -13.43 3.20 -18.44
CA ALA A 208 -12.33 4.08 -18.80
C ALA A 208 -12.35 4.35 -20.31
N VAL A 209 -12.37 5.63 -20.72
CA VAL A 209 -12.53 6.05 -22.13
C VAL A 209 -11.30 6.76 -22.68
N ALA A 210 -10.48 7.36 -21.83
CA ALA A 210 -9.24 8.01 -22.23
C ALA A 210 -8.21 7.99 -21.09
N MET A 211 -6.95 8.24 -21.46
CA MET A 211 -5.85 8.45 -20.53
C MET A 211 -5.22 9.82 -20.72
N PHE A 212 -4.66 10.35 -19.63
CA PHE A 212 -3.98 11.64 -19.61
C PHE A 212 -2.54 11.49 -19.14
N SER A 213 -1.61 12.20 -19.79
CA SER A 213 -0.23 12.34 -19.32
C SER A 213 -0.11 13.36 -18.19
N ALA A 214 1.07 13.45 -17.57
CA ALA A 214 1.34 14.46 -16.54
C ALA A 214 1.31 15.90 -17.12
N GLU A 215 1.60 16.05 -18.40
CA GLU A 215 1.57 17.30 -19.16
C GLU A 215 0.16 17.69 -19.64
N GLY A 216 -0.84 16.85 -19.36
CA GLY A 216 -2.23 17.08 -19.74
C GLY A 216 -2.60 16.60 -21.14
N GLU A 217 -1.73 15.85 -21.82
CA GLU A 217 -2.06 15.27 -23.13
C GLU A 217 -3.13 14.20 -22.99
N LYS A 218 -4.21 14.31 -23.78
CA LYS A 218 -5.30 13.33 -23.80
C LYS A 218 -5.09 12.32 -24.94
N VAL A 219 -5.20 11.03 -24.62
CA VAL A 219 -5.26 9.95 -25.61
C VAL A 219 -6.53 9.13 -25.39
N GLU A 220 -7.40 9.12 -26.39
CA GLU A 220 -8.66 8.38 -26.36
C GLU A 220 -8.43 6.89 -26.66
N PHE A 221 -9.16 6.03 -25.96
CA PHE A 221 -9.11 4.61 -26.23
C PHE A 221 -9.95 4.24 -27.46
N PRO A 222 -9.56 3.18 -28.21
CA PRO A 222 -10.33 2.69 -29.36
C PRO A 222 -11.78 2.31 -29.03
N TYR A 223 -12.05 1.88 -27.80
CA TYR A 223 -13.37 1.56 -27.25
C TYR A 223 -13.36 1.76 -25.72
N PRO A 224 -14.52 1.98 -25.08
CA PRO A 224 -14.62 2.09 -23.62
C PRO A 224 -14.20 0.79 -22.93
N LEU A 225 -13.31 0.90 -21.93
CA LEU A 225 -12.87 -0.22 -21.12
C LEU A 225 -13.82 -0.42 -19.93
N ALA A 226 -14.56 -1.52 -19.96
CA ALA A 226 -15.39 -1.92 -18.82
C ALA A 226 -14.53 -2.30 -17.61
N THR A 227 -14.78 -1.61 -16.49
CA THR A 227 -14.14 -1.85 -15.18
C THR A 227 -15.06 -2.62 -14.23
N TYR A 228 -16.38 -2.46 -14.38
CA TYR A 228 -17.39 -3.12 -13.57
C TYR A 228 -17.37 -4.65 -13.77
N GLU A 229 -17.69 -5.40 -12.72
CA GLU A 229 -17.70 -6.89 -12.66
C GLU A 229 -16.37 -7.60 -12.97
N LYS A 230 -15.30 -6.86 -13.28
CA LYS A 230 -13.95 -7.41 -13.44
C LYS A 230 -13.14 -7.23 -12.18
N SER A 231 -12.24 -8.16 -11.90
CA SER A 231 -11.23 -7.95 -10.88
C SER A 231 -10.25 -6.86 -11.31
N VAL A 232 -9.67 -6.16 -10.33
CA VAL A 232 -8.77 -5.03 -10.61
C VAL A 232 -7.61 -5.44 -11.51
N GLU A 233 -6.99 -6.59 -11.22
CA GLU A 233 -5.91 -7.13 -12.07
C GLU A 233 -6.37 -7.42 -13.51
N GLY A 234 -7.62 -7.83 -13.69
CA GLY A 234 -8.18 -8.20 -14.99
C GLY A 234 -8.35 -6.98 -15.89
N TRP A 235 -9.05 -5.96 -15.41
CA TRP A 235 -9.27 -4.76 -16.21
C TRP A 235 -7.99 -3.92 -16.34
N MET A 236 -7.07 -3.92 -15.37
CA MET A 236 -5.77 -3.25 -15.49
C MET A 236 -4.85 -3.92 -16.54
N SER A 237 -4.93 -5.24 -16.68
CA SER A 237 -4.23 -5.96 -17.76
C SER A 237 -4.80 -5.62 -19.14
N GLU A 238 -6.12 -5.48 -19.24
CA GLU A 238 -6.77 -5.02 -20.47
C GLU A 238 -6.43 -3.55 -20.78
N LEU A 239 -6.39 -2.69 -19.76
CA LEU A 239 -5.95 -1.30 -19.87
C LEU A 239 -4.54 -1.21 -20.47
N GLU A 240 -3.61 -2.06 -20.04
CA GLU A 240 -2.26 -2.08 -20.62
C GLU A 240 -2.28 -2.39 -22.13
N THR A 241 -3.12 -3.36 -22.53
CA THR A 241 -3.27 -3.72 -23.94
C THR A 241 -3.92 -2.58 -24.73
N LEU A 242 -4.94 -1.96 -24.16
CA LEU A 242 -5.70 -0.89 -24.77
C LEU A 242 -4.86 0.39 -24.92
N MET A 243 -4.07 0.73 -23.91
CA MET A 243 -3.08 1.81 -23.92
C MET A 243 -2.13 1.66 -25.11
N ARG A 244 -1.52 0.47 -25.26
CA ARG A 244 -0.59 0.19 -26.39
C ARG A 244 -1.30 0.34 -27.74
N SER A 245 -2.54 -0.14 -27.84
CA SER A 245 -3.35 -0.02 -29.05
C SER A 245 -3.68 1.44 -29.38
N ALA A 246 -4.07 2.23 -28.38
CA ALA A 246 -4.38 3.65 -28.51
C ALA A 246 -3.16 4.45 -28.99
N VAL A 247 -2.01 4.27 -28.32
CA VAL A 247 -0.75 4.93 -28.72
C VAL A 247 -0.35 4.53 -30.13
N ARG A 248 -0.45 3.24 -30.50
CA ARG A 248 -0.15 2.78 -31.86
C ARG A 248 -1.07 3.43 -32.90
N ARG A 249 -2.36 3.60 -32.60
CA ARG A 249 -3.32 4.25 -33.49
C ARG A 249 -2.98 5.73 -33.69
N VAL A 250 -2.67 6.45 -32.60
CA VAL A 250 -2.27 7.86 -32.64
C VAL A 250 -0.96 8.02 -33.43
N LEU A 251 0.04 7.17 -33.19
CA LEU A 251 1.30 7.19 -33.92
C LEU A 251 1.11 6.95 -35.42
N LEU A 252 0.29 5.97 -35.80
CA LEU A 252 0.00 5.67 -37.20
C LEU A 252 -0.74 6.83 -37.87
N HIS A 253 -1.71 7.43 -37.19
CA HIS A 253 -2.47 8.57 -37.67
C HIS A 253 -1.54 9.77 -37.93
N ALA A 254 -0.78 10.19 -36.90
CA ALA A 254 0.16 11.29 -37.00
C ALA A 254 1.19 11.05 -38.12
N THR A 255 1.75 9.84 -38.21
CA THR A 255 2.75 9.52 -39.25
C THR A 255 2.15 9.61 -40.66
N ARG A 256 0.89 9.23 -40.87
CA ARG A 256 0.23 9.33 -42.19
C ARG A 256 -0.10 10.77 -42.57
N GLU A 257 -0.55 11.58 -41.62
CA GLU A 257 -0.94 12.97 -41.88
C GLU A 257 0.25 13.92 -42.08
N TYR A 258 1.46 13.51 -41.69
CA TYR A 258 2.67 14.32 -41.83
C TYR A 258 2.87 14.90 -43.24
N SER A 259 2.54 14.11 -44.28
CA SER A 259 2.75 14.51 -45.68
C SER A 259 1.61 15.34 -46.26
N THR A 260 0.43 15.34 -45.63
CA THR A 260 -0.78 16.02 -46.13
C THR A 260 -1.06 17.32 -45.41
N THR A 261 -0.63 17.44 -44.15
CA THR A 261 -0.91 18.60 -43.29
C THR A 261 0.32 19.51 -43.19
N PRO A 262 0.16 20.85 -43.26
CA PRO A 262 1.27 21.77 -43.03
C PRO A 262 1.94 21.52 -41.69
N ARG A 263 3.29 21.52 -41.69
CA ARG A 263 4.10 21.16 -40.51
C ARG A 263 3.71 21.92 -39.24
N THR A 264 3.43 23.21 -39.36
CA THR A 264 3.06 24.07 -38.23
C THR A 264 1.72 23.71 -37.62
N GLN A 265 0.78 23.18 -38.42
CA GLN A 265 -0.54 22.72 -37.96
C GLN A 265 -0.45 21.29 -37.42
N TRP A 266 0.24 20.40 -38.14
CA TRP A 266 0.44 19.00 -37.75
C TRP A 266 1.05 18.83 -36.34
N ILE A 267 2.00 19.70 -35.95
CA ILE A 267 2.63 19.64 -34.63
C ILE A 267 1.65 19.93 -33.47
N VAL A 268 0.61 20.75 -33.69
CA VAL A 268 -0.33 21.13 -32.62
C VAL A 268 -1.55 20.21 -32.54
N GLU A 269 -1.83 19.44 -33.59
CA GLU A 269 -2.99 18.54 -33.69
C GLU A 269 -2.72 17.13 -33.16
N HIS A 270 -1.45 16.82 -32.83
CA HIS A 270 -1.04 15.49 -32.37
C HIS A 270 -0.28 15.56 -31.05
N PRO A 271 -0.38 14.51 -30.21
CA PRO A 271 0.43 14.41 -28.99
C PRO A 271 1.93 14.46 -29.30
N GLY A 272 2.70 15.05 -28.39
CA GLY A 272 4.13 15.34 -28.54
C GLY A 272 4.96 14.11 -28.86
N GLN A 273 4.68 12.95 -28.23
CA GLN A 273 5.36 11.71 -28.58
C GLN A 273 5.08 11.28 -30.02
N ALA A 274 3.85 11.44 -30.50
CA ALA A 274 3.49 11.09 -31.86
C ALA A 274 4.10 12.04 -32.90
N VAL A 275 4.14 13.33 -32.55
CA VAL A 275 4.86 14.36 -33.31
C VAL A 275 6.34 14.00 -33.44
N LEU A 276 7.00 13.65 -32.33
CA LEU A 276 8.42 13.32 -32.33
C LEU A 276 8.71 12.07 -33.17
N THR A 277 7.99 10.97 -32.93
CA THR A 277 8.20 9.71 -33.65
C THR A 277 7.88 9.85 -35.14
N GLY A 278 6.77 10.49 -35.50
CA GLY A 278 6.43 10.75 -36.90
C GLY A 278 7.50 11.59 -37.59
N SER A 279 8.02 12.61 -36.91
CA SER A 279 9.12 13.43 -37.43
C SER A 279 10.40 12.63 -37.65
N GLN A 280 10.77 11.75 -36.73
CA GLN A 280 11.96 10.89 -36.85
C GLN A 280 11.83 9.90 -38.01
N ILE A 281 10.66 9.30 -38.20
CA ILE A 281 10.39 8.39 -39.33
C ILE A 281 10.57 9.13 -40.66
N HIS A 282 9.87 10.26 -40.84
CA HIS A 282 9.91 11.03 -42.08
C HIS A 282 11.26 11.70 -42.33
N TRP A 283 11.92 12.17 -41.28
CA TRP A 283 13.27 12.73 -41.38
C TRP A 283 14.25 11.65 -41.84
N THR A 284 14.23 10.46 -41.24
CA THR A 284 15.14 9.37 -41.61
C THR A 284 14.95 8.99 -43.07
N GLN A 285 13.70 8.78 -43.51
CA GLN A 285 13.38 8.46 -44.90
C GLN A 285 13.86 9.56 -45.86
N GLN A 286 13.54 10.83 -45.58
CA GLN A 286 13.88 11.94 -46.48
C GLN A 286 15.39 12.21 -46.52
N VAL A 287 16.12 11.98 -45.42
CA VAL A 287 17.58 12.07 -45.40
C VAL A 287 18.19 10.96 -46.26
N GLU A 288 17.74 9.71 -46.11
CA GLU A 288 18.22 8.59 -46.94
C GLU A 288 17.99 8.85 -48.44
N GLU A 289 16.79 9.30 -48.82
CA GLU A 289 16.47 9.69 -50.19
C GLU A 289 17.37 10.84 -50.69
N ALA A 290 17.61 11.85 -49.86
CA ALA A 290 18.47 12.98 -50.21
C ALA A 290 19.95 12.61 -50.34
N ILE A 291 20.43 11.63 -49.55
CA ILE A 291 21.79 11.06 -49.68
C ILE A 291 21.91 10.36 -51.04
N VAL A 292 20.98 9.46 -51.37
CA VAL A 292 21.00 8.70 -52.64
C VAL A 292 20.88 9.64 -53.85
N ALA A 293 20.04 10.68 -53.76
CA ALA A 293 19.86 11.66 -54.82
C ALA A 293 20.95 12.75 -54.86
N ASN A 294 21.89 12.77 -53.91
CA ASN A 294 22.90 13.83 -53.73
C ASN A 294 22.31 15.25 -53.59
N ARG A 295 21.16 15.39 -52.89
CA ARG A 295 20.42 16.65 -52.66
C ARG A 295 20.39 17.10 -51.21
N LEU A 296 21.36 16.68 -50.39
CA LEU A 296 21.42 17.02 -48.96
C LEU A 296 21.36 18.52 -48.66
N LYS A 297 21.98 19.36 -49.50
CA LYS A 297 21.96 20.84 -49.31
C LYS A 297 20.56 21.42 -49.48
N GLU A 298 19.79 20.93 -50.46
CA GLU A 298 18.41 21.35 -50.69
C GLU A 298 17.53 20.91 -49.52
N TYR A 299 17.74 19.68 -49.03
CA TYR A 299 17.00 19.16 -47.88
C TYR A 299 17.29 19.95 -46.59
N LEU A 300 18.55 20.34 -46.36
CA LEU A 300 18.90 21.24 -45.25
C LEU A 300 18.17 22.60 -45.35
N GLY A 301 18.04 23.15 -46.55
CA GLY A 301 17.26 24.37 -46.79
C GLY A 301 15.79 24.22 -46.38
N LYS A 302 15.16 23.08 -46.73
CA LYS A 302 13.80 22.75 -46.32
C LYS A 302 13.66 22.67 -44.79
N LEU A 303 14.57 21.97 -44.11
CA LEU A 303 14.56 21.82 -42.65
C LEU A 303 14.71 23.17 -41.93
N ASN A 304 15.62 24.03 -42.41
CA ASN A 304 15.78 25.38 -41.86
C ASN A 304 14.52 26.23 -42.03
N GLY A 305 13.83 26.13 -43.18
CA GLY A 305 12.55 26.79 -43.40
C GLY A 305 11.49 26.33 -42.39
N GLN A 306 11.32 25.01 -42.25
CA GLN A 306 10.37 24.43 -41.29
C GLN A 306 10.67 24.83 -39.84
N LEU A 307 11.94 24.91 -39.46
CA LEU A 307 12.36 25.38 -38.13
C LEU A 307 11.94 26.84 -37.89
N MET A 308 12.20 27.73 -38.85
CA MET A 308 11.86 29.14 -38.73
C MET A 308 10.34 29.36 -38.66
N ASP A 309 9.56 28.58 -39.39
CA ASP A 309 8.10 28.63 -39.34
C ASP A 309 7.55 28.24 -37.95
N LEU A 310 8.16 27.24 -37.31
CA LEU A 310 7.78 26.81 -35.95
C LEU A 310 8.16 27.84 -34.88
N VAL A 311 9.34 28.44 -34.99
CA VAL A 311 9.78 29.50 -34.05
C VAL A 311 8.84 30.71 -34.13
N ARG A 312 8.41 31.10 -35.33
CA ARG A 312 7.47 32.20 -35.53
C ARG A 312 6.12 31.92 -34.89
N LYS A 313 5.59 30.70 -35.04
CA LYS A 313 4.28 30.31 -34.49
C LYS A 313 4.25 30.28 -32.96
N ASN A 314 5.35 29.94 -32.29
CA ASN A 314 5.44 29.96 -30.82
C ASN A 314 5.60 31.36 -30.22
N SER A 315 5.86 32.38 -31.05
CA SER A 315 6.09 33.78 -30.60
C SER A 315 4.81 34.64 -30.62
N THR A 316 3.66 34.03 -30.97
CA THR A 316 2.32 34.62 -31.05
C THR A 316 1.36 33.83 -30.20
#